data_AF-A0A6H9YHN8-F1
#
_entry.id   AF-A0A6H9YHN8-F1
#
_cell.length_a   1.000
_cell.length_b   1.000
_cell.length_c   1.000
_cell.angle_alpha   90.00
_cell.angle_beta   90.00
_cell.angle_gamma   90.00
#
_symmetry.space_group_name_H-M   'P 1'
#
loop_
_entity.id
_entity.type
_entity.pdbx_description
1 polymer ?
#
loop_
_entity_poly.entity_id
_entity_poly.type
_entity_poly.pdbx_seq_one_letter_code
_entity_poly.pdbx_strand_id
1 'polypeptide(L)'
;MVSVKIVVGGGFGVGKTTFVGSVSEIMPLTTEAVMTAASADVDDLSAVPDKTTTTVAMDFGRVSLDSELILYLFGTPGQHRFWFMWDDLVKGAIGAVVLVDTRRLADCFAAVDYFEELGLPFVVGVNGFHGEFQYGVEDIREALSISAHVPIVECDARSRESTKQVLITLVQHAMSVHMAAAGPGGS
;
A
#
# COMPACT_ATOMS: atom_id res chain seq x y z
N MET A 1 2.70 14.23 -21.26
CA MET A 1 3.03 13.86 -19.87
C MET A 1 2.21 12.65 -19.48
N VAL A 2 2.89 11.52 -19.25
CA VAL A 2 2.33 10.24 -18.84
C VAL A 2 2.34 10.19 -17.33
N SER A 3 1.30 9.61 -16.72
CA SER A 3 1.27 9.36 -15.29
C SER A 3 1.02 7.90 -14.97
N VAL A 4 1.71 7.42 -13.94
CA VAL A 4 1.54 6.10 -13.35
C VAL A 4 0.95 6.27 -11.97
N LYS A 5 0.04 5.37 -11.60
CA LYS A 5 -0.62 5.38 -10.30
C LYS A 5 -0.35 4.07 -9.57
N ILE A 6 0.06 4.17 -8.31
CA ILE A 6 0.28 3.04 -7.41
C ILE A 6 -0.50 3.28 -6.11
N VAL A 7 -1.11 2.23 -5.60
CA VAL A 7 -1.82 2.23 -4.31
C VAL A 7 -0.93 1.61 -3.24
N VAL A 8 -0.95 2.15 -2.03
CA VAL A 8 -0.23 1.62 -0.86
C VAL A 8 -1.25 1.19 0.18
N GLY A 9 -1.42 -0.12 0.35
CA GLY A 9 -2.31 -0.75 1.33
C GLY A 9 -1.58 -1.27 2.57
N GLY A 10 -2.36 -1.77 3.52
CA GLY A 10 -1.87 -2.40 4.76
C GLY A 10 -2.53 -1.86 6.02
N GLY A 11 -2.23 -2.49 7.15
CA GLY A 11 -2.84 -2.23 8.46
C GLY A 11 -2.66 -0.82 9.01
N PHE A 12 -3.44 -0.47 10.04
CA PHE A 12 -3.28 0.80 10.75
C PHE A 12 -1.89 0.90 11.41
N GLY A 13 -1.21 2.04 11.22
CA GLY A 13 0.12 2.27 11.79
C GLY A 13 1.26 1.45 11.15
N VAL A 14 1.01 0.72 10.05
CA VAL A 14 2.03 -0.10 9.37
C VAL A 14 3.14 0.72 8.71
N GLY A 15 2.94 2.03 8.51
CA GLY A 15 3.93 2.94 7.90
C GLY A 15 3.57 3.50 6.53
N LYS A 16 2.30 3.42 6.07
CA LYS A 16 1.84 3.95 4.77
C LYS A 16 2.21 5.43 4.55
N THR A 17 1.85 6.30 5.49
CA THR A 17 2.19 7.74 5.44
C THR A 17 3.69 7.96 5.34
N THR A 18 4.47 7.21 6.11
CA THR A 18 5.93 7.28 6.11
C THR A 18 6.52 6.82 4.78
N PHE A 19 6.03 5.70 4.25
CA PHE A 19 6.44 5.14 2.96
C PHE A 19 6.19 6.14 1.83
N VAL A 20 4.96 6.66 1.73
CA VAL A 20 4.59 7.68 0.73
C VAL A 20 5.47 8.93 0.89
N GLY A 21 5.61 9.43 2.12
CA GLY A 21 6.39 10.62 2.43
C GLY A 21 7.89 10.49 2.13
N SER A 22 8.47 9.30 2.26
CA SER A 22 9.91 9.08 2.04
C SER A 22 10.36 9.32 0.58
N VAL A 23 9.46 9.09 -0.37
CA VAL A 23 9.74 9.21 -1.81
C VAL A 23 9.09 10.43 -2.45
N SER A 24 8.01 10.94 -1.88
CA SER A 24 7.28 12.08 -2.42
C SER A 24 8.13 13.36 -2.48
N GLU A 25 8.04 14.08 -3.60
CA GLU A 25 8.62 15.42 -3.81
C GLU A 25 7.71 16.53 -3.26
N ILE A 26 6.44 16.21 -3.05
CA ILE A 26 5.48 17.09 -2.38
C ILE A 26 5.32 16.62 -0.93
N MET A 27 5.10 17.56 -0.01
CA MET A 27 4.63 17.19 1.33
C MET A 27 3.34 16.38 1.17
N PRO A 28 3.23 15.19 1.81
CA PRO A 28 2.04 14.39 1.70
C PRO A 28 0.81 15.22 2.07
N LEU A 29 -0.12 15.36 1.13
CA LEU A 29 -1.38 16.04 1.38
C LEU A 29 -2.26 15.07 2.16
N THR A 30 -2.22 15.16 3.49
CA THR A 30 -3.23 14.54 4.34
C THR A 30 -4.51 15.34 4.14
N THR A 31 -5.38 14.90 3.23
CA THR A 31 -6.68 15.56 3.04
C THR A 31 -7.54 15.21 4.24
N GLU A 32 -7.77 16.19 5.12
CA GLU A 32 -8.73 16.07 6.22
C GLU A 32 -10.15 16.13 5.65
N ALA A 33 -10.70 14.99 5.26
CA ALA A 33 -12.10 14.93 4.88
C ALA A 33 -12.96 14.93 6.17
N VAL A 34 -13.70 16.01 6.39
CA VAL A 34 -14.76 16.06 7.41
C VAL A 34 -15.88 15.12 6.97
N MET A 35 -16.03 13.97 7.61
CA MET A 35 -17.16 13.07 7.37
C MET A 35 -18.29 13.38 8.36
N THR A 36 -19.48 13.67 7.83
CA THR A 36 -20.72 13.73 8.61
C THR A 36 -21.06 12.34 9.16
N ALA A 37 -21.37 12.28 10.45
CA ALA A 37 -21.59 11.07 11.23
C ALA A 37 -22.53 10.05 10.57
N ALA A 38 -21.99 8.86 10.29
CA ALA A 38 -22.75 7.63 10.27
C ALA A 38 -21.92 6.59 11.03
N SER A 39 -22.48 6.15 12.17
CA SER A 39 -22.03 5.01 12.99
C SER A 39 -20.84 5.27 13.91
N ALA A 40 -21.09 5.99 15.00
CA ALA A 40 -20.42 5.75 16.28
C ALA A 40 -21.00 4.46 16.86
N ASP A 41 -20.21 3.38 16.96
CA ASP A 41 -20.29 2.39 18.07
C ASP A 41 -19.44 1.11 17.92
N VAL A 42 -18.39 1.07 17.09
CA VAL A 42 -17.49 -0.10 17.10
C VAL A 42 -16.04 0.34 16.85
N ASP A 43 -15.32 0.68 17.92
CA ASP A 43 -13.93 0.21 18.13
C ASP A 43 -13.28 0.88 19.35
N ASP A 44 -12.37 0.12 19.98
CA ASP A 44 -11.59 0.50 21.14
C ASP A 44 -10.58 1.61 20.78
N LEU A 45 -10.87 2.84 21.23
CA LEU A 45 -10.03 4.02 21.07
C LEU A 45 -8.78 4.01 21.97
N SER A 46 -8.52 2.92 22.69
CA SER A 46 -7.40 2.79 23.63
C SER A 46 -6.01 2.95 23.00
N ALA A 47 -5.88 2.85 21.67
CA ALA A 47 -4.61 3.00 20.97
C ALA A 47 -4.17 4.46 20.70
N VAL A 48 -5.06 5.47 20.80
CA VAL A 48 -4.70 6.90 20.57
C VAL A 48 -5.62 7.84 21.39
N PRO A 49 -5.22 8.28 22.60
CA PRO A 49 -6.10 9.06 23.49
C PRO A 49 -6.40 10.50 23.03
N ASP A 50 -5.66 11.04 22.05
CA ASP A 50 -5.76 12.46 21.65
C ASP A 50 -6.61 12.74 20.41
N LYS A 51 -7.36 11.76 19.87
CA LYS A 51 -8.20 11.98 18.67
C LYS A 51 -9.70 11.96 18.99
N THR A 52 -10.26 13.15 19.21
CA THR A 52 -11.70 13.39 19.49
C THR A 52 -12.60 13.43 18.24
N THR A 53 -12.03 13.36 17.03
CA THR A 53 -12.78 13.39 15.76
C THR A 53 -12.25 12.31 14.80
N THR A 54 -13.15 11.56 14.17
CA THR A 54 -12.81 10.66 13.06
C THR A 54 -12.57 11.50 11.80
N THR A 55 -11.31 11.82 11.53
CA THR A 55 -10.89 12.45 10.27
C THR A 55 -10.23 11.37 9.40
N VAL A 56 -10.73 11.17 8.17
CA VAL A 56 -10.06 10.28 7.20
C VAL A 56 -8.95 11.06 6.55
N ALA A 57 -7.71 10.75 6.91
CA ALA A 57 -6.53 11.21 6.18
C ALA A 57 -6.14 10.12 5.17
N MET A 58 -6.13 10.48 3.89
CA MET A 58 -5.52 9.69 2.82
C MET A 58 -4.12 10.23 2.56
N ASP A 59 -3.14 9.35 2.36
CA ASP A 59 -1.79 9.77 1.98
C ASP A 59 -1.72 9.98 0.46
N PHE A 60 -1.14 11.10 0.03
CA PHE A 60 -0.89 11.36 -1.39
C PHE A 60 0.58 11.75 -1.60
N GLY A 61 1.23 11.10 -2.56
CA GLY A 61 2.61 11.40 -2.95
C GLY A 61 2.76 11.58 -4.45
N ARG A 62 3.76 12.39 -4.84
CA ARG A 62 4.12 12.64 -6.24
C ARG A 62 5.63 12.53 -6.40
N VAL A 63 6.08 11.77 -7.39
CA VAL A 63 7.49 11.62 -7.75
C VAL A 63 7.65 11.85 -9.24
N SER A 64 8.58 12.72 -9.63
CA SER A 64 8.94 12.91 -11.03
C SER A 64 9.96 11.83 -11.40
N LEU A 65 9.61 10.94 -12.33
CA LEU A 65 10.49 9.86 -12.79
C LEU A 65 11.35 10.29 -13.99
N ASP A 66 10.77 11.10 -14.87
CA ASP A 66 11.44 11.75 -16.01
C ASP A 66 10.69 13.05 -16.34
N SER A 67 11.22 13.86 -17.25
CA SER A 67 10.63 15.06 -17.84
C SER A 67 9.18 14.88 -18.32
N GLU A 68 8.80 13.67 -18.75
CA GLU A 68 7.46 13.36 -19.23
C GLU A 68 6.69 12.33 -18.38
N LEU A 69 7.26 11.84 -17.27
CA LEU A 69 6.70 10.75 -16.47
C LEU A 69 6.57 11.11 -14.99
N ILE A 70 5.34 11.04 -14.47
CA ILE A 70 5.03 11.26 -13.06
C ILE A 70 4.48 9.98 -12.42
N LEU A 71 4.98 9.63 -11.25
CA LEU A 71 4.40 8.61 -10.38
C LEU A 71 3.55 9.27 -9.29
N TYR A 72 2.29 8.83 -9.18
CA TYR A 72 1.39 9.14 -8.08
C TYR A 72 1.25 7.97 -7.13
N LEU A 73 1.37 8.25 -5.83
CA LEU A 73 1.23 7.28 -4.74
C LEU A 73 0.00 7.63 -3.92
N PHE A 74 -0.86 6.65 -3.67
CA PHE A 74 -2.07 6.81 -2.88
C PHE A 74 -2.07 5.81 -1.72
N GLY A 75 -1.90 6.28 -0.48
CA GLY A 75 -2.02 5.45 0.70
C GLY A 75 -3.49 5.24 1.08
N THR A 76 -3.92 3.99 1.20
CA THR A 76 -5.29 3.68 1.58
C THR A 76 -5.53 4.02 3.06
N PRO A 77 -6.77 4.34 3.46
CA PRO A 77 -7.10 4.43 4.88
C PRO A 77 -6.90 3.08 5.57
N GLY A 78 -6.19 3.07 6.70
CA GLY A 78 -5.87 1.85 7.44
C GLY A 78 -6.98 1.29 8.34
N GLN A 79 -8.20 1.83 8.30
CA GLN A 79 -9.32 1.38 9.14
C GLN A 79 -10.42 0.75 8.26
N HIS A 80 -11.01 -0.36 8.74
CA HIS A 80 -11.99 -1.17 8.00
C HIS A 80 -13.18 -0.36 7.47
N ARG A 81 -13.68 0.61 8.23
CA ARG A 81 -14.83 1.45 7.83
C ARG A 81 -14.61 2.35 6.61
N PHE A 82 -13.37 2.47 6.10
CA PHE A 82 -13.04 3.31 4.95
C PHE A 82 -12.71 2.50 3.69
N TRP A 83 -13.00 1.20 3.68
CA TRP A 83 -12.80 0.35 2.50
C TRP A 83 -13.59 0.81 1.27
N PHE A 84 -14.73 1.49 1.46
CA PHE A 84 -15.48 2.06 0.34
C PHE A 84 -14.66 3.01 -0.55
N MET A 85 -13.56 3.58 -0.04
CA MET A 85 -12.68 4.46 -0.80
C MET A 85 -11.70 3.69 -1.70
N TRP A 86 -11.50 2.39 -1.46
CA TRP A 86 -10.48 1.61 -2.15
C TRP A 86 -10.82 1.43 -3.63
N ASP A 87 -12.10 1.22 -3.96
CA ASP A 87 -12.58 1.05 -5.33
C ASP A 87 -12.30 2.27 -6.21
N ASP A 88 -12.37 3.47 -5.63
CA ASP A 88 -12.00 4.70 -6.34
C ASP A 88 -10.48 4.88 -6.40
N LEU A 89 -9.76 4.45 -5.35
CA LEU A 89 -8.30 4.53 -5.30
C LEU A 89 -7.61 3.59 -6.28
N VAL A 90 -8.16 2.41 -6.56
CA VAL A 90 -7.52 1.46 -7.49
C VAL A 90 -7.76 1.77 -8.96
N LYS A 91 -8.77 2.58 -9.31
CA LYS A 91 -9.04 2.94 -10.71
C LYS A 91 -7.81 3.56 -11.36
N GLY A 92 -7.35 2.93 -12.44
CA GLY A 92 -6.17 3.36 -13.21
C GLY A 92 -4.83 3.10 -12.53
N ALA A 93 -4.80 2.38 -11.40
CA ALA A 93 -3.55 1.94 -10.79
C ALA A 93 -2.92 0.81 -11.61
N ILE A 94 -1.60 0.82 -11.75
CA ILE A 94 -0.86 -0.27 -12.40
C ILE A 94 -0.55 -1.43 -11.44
N GLY A 95 -0.67 -1.16 -10.14
CA GLY A 95 -0.39 -2.12 -9.08
C GLY A 95 -0.47 -1.52 -7.69
N ALA A 96 -0.27 -2.38 -6.68
CA ALA A 96 -0.31 -2.00 -5.28
C ALA A 96 0.90 -2.50 -4.47
N VAL A 97 1.26 -1.75 -3.43
CA VAL A 97 2.17 -2.21 -2.37
C VAL A 97 1.32 -2.53 -1.14
N VAL A 98 1.39 -3.76 -0.63
CA VAL A 98 0.83 -4.10 0.68
C VAL A 98 1.95 -4.03 1.71
N LEU A 99 1.91 -3.01 2.56
CA LEU A 99 2.85 -2.92 3.69
C LEU A 99 2.39 -3.83 4.82
N VAL A 100 3.35 -4.51 5.43
CA VAL A 100 3.12 -5.52 6.47
C VAL A 100 4.01 -5.27 7.68
N ASP A 101 3.44 -5.36 8.88
CA ASP A 101 4.16 -5.35 10.16
C ASP A 101 4.03 -6.76 10.77
N THR A 102 5.13 -7.50 10.86
CA THR A 102 5.13 -8.89 11.34
C THR A 102 4.68 -9.03 12.79
N ARG A 103 4.68 -7.94 13.57
CA ARG A 103 4.13 -7.93 14.94
C ARG A 103 2.60 -7.93 14.97
N ARG A 104 1.96 -7.53 13.86
CA ARG A 104 0.51 -7.41 13.69
C ARG A 104 0.10 -7.85 12.30
N LEU A 105 0.48 -9.08 11.95
CA LEU A 105 0.35 -9.62 10.60
C LEU A 105 -1.11 -9.63 10.11
N ALA A 106 -2.06 -9.90 10.99
CA ALA A 106 -3.49 -9.95 10.65
C ALA A 106 -4.05 -8.63 10.10
N ASP A 107 -3.45 -7.48 10.44
CA ASP A 107 -3.93 -6.16 10.01
C ASP A 107 -3.78 -5.95 8.49
N CYS A 108 -3.04 -6.81 7.78
CA CYS A 108 -2.84 -6.71 6.33
C CYS A 108 -3.65 -7.70 5.50
N PHE A 109 -4.29 -8.72 6.09
CA PHE A 109 -4.99 -9.79 5.36
C PHE A 109 -6.03 -9.22 4.40
N ALA A 110 -6.87 -8.34 4.92
CA ALA A 110 -7.81 -7.53 4.16
C ALA A 110 -7.25 -6.86 2.90
N ALA A 111 -6.04 -6.31 2.98
CA ALA A 111 -5.41 -5.63 1.87
C ALA A 111 -4.93 -6.63 0.81
N VAL A 112 -4.39 -7.78 1.25
CA VAL A 112 -3.98 -8.88 0.39
C VAL A 112 -5.19 -9.44 -0.35
N ASP A 113 -6.22 -9.85 0.39
CA ASP A 113 -7.47 -10.42 -0.16
C ASP A 113 -8.08 -9.48 -1.20
N TYR A 114 -8.18 -8.18 -0.87
CA TYR A 114 -8.77 -7.19 -1.77
C TYR A 114 -8.02 -7.07 -3.11
N PHE A 115 -6.68 -6.96 -3.09
CA PHE A 115 -5.92 -6.80 -4.34
C PHE A 115 -5.84 -8.10 -5.14
N GLU A 116 -5.84 -9.25 -4.46
CA GLU A 116 -5.92 -10.56 -5.08
C GLU A 116 -7.27 -10.77 -5.78
N GLU A 117 -8.39 -10.50 -5.11
CA GLU A 117 -9.74 -10.57 -5.69
C GLU A 117 -9.92 -9.59 -6.86
N LEU A 118 -9.32 -8.39 -6.75
CA LEU A 118 -9.33 -7.38 -7.82
C LEU A 118 -8.47 -7.78 -9.02
N GLY A 119 -7.54 -8.73 -8.87
CA GLY A 119 -6.56 -9.10 -9.88
C GLY A 119 -5.55 -7.98 -10.19
N LEU A 120 -5.38 -7.04 -9.26
CA LEU A 120 -4.42 -5.94 -9.39
C LEU A 120 -3.02 -6.45 -8.99
N PRO A 121 -1.99 -6.35 -9.85
CA PRO A 121 -0.65 -6.80 -9.48
C PRO A 121 -0.16 -6.11 -8.21
N PHE A 122 0.35 -6.86 -7.25
CA PHE A 122 0.84 -6.29 -5.99
C PHE A 122 2.14 -6.93 -5.52
N VAL A 123 2.82 -6.23 -4.63
CA VAL A 123 3.98 -6.75 -3.89
C VAL A 123 3.76 -6.55 -2.40
N VAL A 124 4.39 -7.39 -1.58
CA VAL A 124 4.42 -7.21 -0.13
C VAL A 124 5.71 -6.51 0.28
N GLY A 125 5.57 -5.36 0.94
CA GLY A 125 6.66 -4.70 1.64
C GLY A 125 6.62 -5.03 3.13
N VAL A 126 7.52 -5.89 3.60
CA VAL A 126 7.65 -6.20 5.02
C VAL A 126 8.34 -5.02 5.68
N ASN A 127 7.60 -4.19 6.42
CA ASN A 127 8.15 -2.99 7.04
C ASN A 127 8.85 -3.33 8.37
N GLY A 128 10.17 -3.47 8.31
CA GLY A 128 11.02 -3.71 9.47
C GLY A 128 11.30 -2.40 10.20
N PHE A 129 10.52 -2.09 11.23
CA PHE A 129 10.80 -0.95 12.09
C PHE A 129 12.19 -1.12 12.72
N HIS A 130 13.07 -0.15 12.51
CA HIS A 130 14.47 -0.20 12.97
C HIS A 130 15.38 -1.21 12.24
N GLY A 131 14.95 -1.72 11.07
CA GLY A 131 15.75 -2.66 10.27
C GLY A 131 15.77 -4.08 10.82
N GLU A 132 14.83 -4.41 11.70
CA GLU A 132 14.69 -5.76 12.25
C GLU A 132 13.68 -6.57 11.43
N PHE A 133 14.08 -7.78 11.01
CA PHE A 133 13.26 -8.73 10.27
C PHE A 133 13.30 -10.08 10.99
N GLN A 134 12.29 -10.32 11.84
CA GLN A 134 12.27 -11.47 12.74
C GLN A 134 11.92 -12.79 12.04
N TYR A 135 11.27 -12.73 10.88
CA TYR A 135 10.76 -13.88 10.15
C TYR A 135 11.33 -13.88 8.73
N GLY A 136 11.58 -15.07 8.20
CA GLY A 136 12.02 -15.23 6.82
C GLY A 136 10.88 -14.95 5.84
N VAL A 137 11.25 -14.70 4.58
CA VAL A 137 10.28 -14.48 3.49
C VAL A 137 9.30 -15.63 3.33
N GLU A 138 9.76 -16.87 3.46
CA GLU A 138 8.90 -18.06 3.31
C GLU A 138 7.92 -18.21 4.48
N ASP A 139 8.34 -17.91 5.71
CA ASP A 139 7.43 -17.93 6.88
C ASP A 139 6.31 -16.89 6.71
N ILE A 140 6.67 -15.70 6.23
CA ILE A 140 5.70 -14.62 5.96
C ILE A 140 4.77 -15.03 4.83
N ARG A 141 5.31 -15.64 3.76
CA ARG A 141 4.51 -16.12 2.63
C ARG A 141 3.47 -17.13 3.05
N GLU A 142 3.89 -18.12 3.84
CA GLU A 142 2.99 -19.15 4.38
C GLU A 142 1.91 -18.52 5.27
N ALA A 143 2.32 -17.66 6.21
CA ALA A 143 1.41 -17.03 7.15
C ALA A 143 0.39 -16.09 6.47
N LEU A 144 0.76 -15.45 5.36
CA LEU A 144 -0.12 -14.61 4.55
C LEU A 144 -0.87 -15.38 3.46
N SER A 145 -0.61 -16.68 3.28
CA SER A 145 -1.13 -17.50 2.17
C SER A 145 -0.87 -16.90 0.77
N ILE A 146 0.28 -16.23 0.60
CA ILE A 146 0.58 -15.49 -0.63
C ILE A 146 1.18 -16.40 -1.70
N SER A 147 0.63 -16.33 -2.91
CA SER A 147 1.12 -17.10 -4.04
C SER A 147 2.58 -16.82 -4.37
N ALA A 148 3.34 -17.86 -4.75
CA ALA A 148 4.79 -17.81 -4.97
C ALA A 148 5.26 -16.76 -5.99
N HIS A 149 4.38 -16.33 -6.90
CA HIS A 149 4.69 -15.33 -7.92
C HIS A 149 4.62 -13.88 -7.41
N VAL A 150 4.00 -13.64 -6.25
CA VAL A 150 3.93 -12.33 -5.61
C VAL A 150 5.24 -12.05 -4.89
N PRO A 151 5.98 -10.99 -5.26
CA PRO A 151 7.22 -10.61 -4.59
C PRO A 151 6.98 -10.15 -3.14
N ILE A 152 7.88 -10.57 -2.26
CA ILE A 152 7.95 -10.11 -0.87
C ILE A 152 9.32 -9.43 -0.70
N VAL A 153 9.32 -8.19 -0.24
CA VAL A 153 10.50 -7.33 -0.18
C VAL A 153 10.62 -6.75 1.22
N GLU A 154 11.81 -6.83 1.80
CA GLU A 154 12.13 -6.12 3.04
C GLU A 154 12.12 -4.61 2.82
N CYS A 155 11.47 -3.87 3.72
CA CYS A 155 11.24 -2.45 3.60
C CYS A 155 11.56 -1.74 4.93
N ASP A 156 12.23 -0.59 4.87
CA ASP A 156 12.16 0.43 5.92
C ASP A 156 11.48 1.67 5.32
N ALA A 157 10.23 1.90 5.68
CA ALA A 157 9.41 2.99 5.14
C ALA A 157 10.02 4.40 5.36
N ARG A 158 10.99 4.55 6.27
CA ARG A 158 11.71 5.82 6.51
C ARG A 158 12.88 6.02 5.53
N SER A 159 13.35 4.95 4.90
CA SER A 159 14.45 4.99 3.94
C SER A 159 13.90 5.19 2.53
N ARG A 160 14.22 6.35 1.94
CA ARG A 160 13.88 6.65 0.54
C ARG A 160 14.38 5.57 -0.42
N GLU A 161 15.56 5.01 -0.17
CA GLU A 161 16.13 3.98 -1.04
C GLU A 161 15.42 2.63 -0.89
N SER A 162 15.04 2.26 0.33
CA SER A 162 14.25 1.04 0.56
C SER A 162 12.87 1.14 -0.08
N THR A 163 12.17 2.27 0.10
CA THR A 163 10.88 2.54 -0.56
C THR A 163 10.98 2.48 -2.08
N LYS A 164 12.03 3.07 -2.67
CA LYS A 164 12.27 2.97 -4.12
C LYS A 164 12.43 1.53 -4.58
N GLN A 165 13.17 0.70 -3.85
CA GLN A 165 13.38 -0.70 -4.21
C GLN A 165 12.07 -1.48 -4.24
N VAL A 166 11.17 -1.24 -3.28
CA VAL A 166 9.81 -1.80 -3.28
C VAL A 166 9.03 -1.35 -4.51
N LEU A 167 9.06 -0.05 -4.84
CA LEU A 167 8.35 0.50 -6.01
C LEU A 167 8.89 -0.04 -7.34
N ILE A 168 10.22 -0.18 -7.47
CA ILE A 168 10.86 -0.80 -8.65
C ILE A 168 10.39 -2.24 -8.80
N THR A 169 10.40 -3.01 -7.70
CA THR A 169 9.96 -4.41 -7.69
C THR A 169 8.49 -4.52 -8.12
N LEU A 170 7.63 -3.61 -7.62
CA LEU A 170 6.22 -3.56 -8.04
C LEU A 170 6.07 -3.29 -9.53
N VAL A 171 6.77 -2.29 -10.08
CA VAL A 171 6.68 -1.96 -11.50
C VAL A 171 7.13 -3.14 -12.36
N GLN A 172 8.25 -3.77 -12.01
CA GLN A 172 8.75 -4.96 -12.70
C GLN A 172 7.74 -6.12 -12.65
N HIS A 173 7.13 -6.34 -11.47
CA HIS A 173 6.11 -7.37 -11.29
C HIS A 173 4.86 -7.09 -12.13
N ALA A 174 4.31 -5.87 -12.06
CA ALA A 174 3.15 -5.47 -12.85
C ALA A 174 3.40 -5.63 -14.36
N MET A 175 4.57 -5.21 -14.85
CA MET A 175 4.96 -5.44 -16.25
C MET A 175 4.98 -6.93 -16.61
N SER A 176 5.54 -7.78 -15.75
CA SER A 176 5.58 -9.22 -15.99
C SER A 176 4.19 -9.86 -16.07
N VAL A 177 3.27 -9.45 -15.19
CA VAL A 177 1.88 -9.93 -15.17
C VAL A 177 1.14 -9.48 -16.44
N HIS A 178 1.29 -8.21 -16.83
CA HIS A 178 0.66 -7.70 -18.06
C HIS A 178 1.22 -8.35 -19.32
N MET A 179 2.53 -8.63 -19.38
CA MET A 179 3.14 -9.34 -20.50
C MET A 179 2.66 -10.79 -20.60
N ALA A 180 2.49 -11.48 -19.47
CA ALA A 180 1.94 -12.83 -19.45
C ALA A 180 0.48 -12.87 -19.93
N ALA A 181 -0.32 -11.86 -19.56
CA ALA A 181 -1.70 -11.72 -20.01
C ALA A 181 -1.83 -11.41 -21.52
N ALA A 182 -0.81 -10.78 -22.12
CA ALA A 182 -0.77 -10.42 -23.54
C ALA A 182 -0.19 -11.51 -24.46
N GLY A 183 0.08 -12.73 -23.95
CA GLY A 183 0.58 -13.87 -24.73
C GLY A 183 -0.38 -14.37 -25.82
N PRO A 184 0.08 -15.21 -26.77
CA PRO A 184 -0.47 -15.34 -28.13
C PRO A 184 -1.77 -16.18 -28.23
N GLY A 185 -2.83 -15.76 -27.56
CA GLY A 185 -4.15 -16.43 -27.61
C GLY A 185 -5.36 -15.51 -27.60
N GLY A 186 -5.17 -14.18 -27.67
CA GLY A 186 -6.23 -13.18 -27.61
C GLY A 186 -6.29 -12.31 -28.86
N SER A 187 -6.60 -12.90 -30.01
CA SER A 187 -7.03 -12.20 -31.23
C SER A 187 -7.90 -13.10 -32.08
#